data_AF-A0A9P1IY08-F1
#
_entry.id   AF-A0A9P1IY08-F1
#
_cell.length_a   1.000
_cell.length_b   1.000
_cell.length_c   1.000
_cell.angle_alpha   90.00
_cell.angle_beta   90.00
_cell.angle_gamma   90.00
#
_symmetry.space_group_name_H-M   'P 1'
#
loop_
_entity.id
_entity.type
_entity.pdbx_description
1 polymer ?
#
loop_
_entity_poly.entity_id
_entity_poly.type
_entity_poly.pdbx_seq_one_letter_code
_entity_poly.pdbx_strand_id
1 'polypeptide(L)'
;MIIHLLFHFLLTIICIQEARYLRGVTATGAAISVTTQYVLQKGRKVQGVYDVTDFVAMHPGGDKILLAAGAAVDPFWALYSQHKTAEVLEILEGYRIGRLDIKDVPKIKTNDHRLTIETLNGKTIDLSVDQLKKKFKSYTIGSVIQCAGNRRADMNQYKKVQGLMWEGTAISNAEWTGVRLCDILADAGIDVFDDKIKHVHFEGADVDPTDDGFVEISGYAWSGGGRGIIRIEISADNGETWHSCEMEQEKRQDLEHMYAWTLFKAEVKIPPNVKEFNIIAKAVDRSYNTQPETASGIWNVRGLIHNAWHRVPIIVRD
;
A
#
# COMPACT_ATOMS: atom_id res chain seq x y z
N MET A 1 -21.06 6.80 -11.17
CA MET A 1 -20.19 7.00 -12.36
C MET A 1 -18.75 7.17 -11.87
N ILE A 2 -17.77 6.55 -12.53
CA ILE A 2 -16.36 6.50 -12.11
C ILE A 2 -15.56 7.51 -12.95
N ILE A 3 -14.85 8.44 -12.31
CA ILE A 3 -13.91 9.34 -12.98
C ILE A 3 -12.51 8.73 -12.85
N HIS A 4 -11.86 8.44 -13.99
CA HIS A 4 -10.49 7.96 -14.02
C HIS A 4 -9.53 9.15 -14.00
N LEU A 5 -8.77 9.38 -12.92
CA LEU A 5 -7.57 10.18 -13.03
C LEU A 5 -6.36 9.25 -13.21
N LEU A 6 -5.79 9.30 -14.40
CA LEU A 6 -4.51 8.68 -14.75
C LEU A 6 -3.38 9.52 -14.14
N PHE A 7 -3.13 9.27 -12.86
CA PHE A 7 -1.93 9.76 -12.22
C PHE A 7 -0.73 8.91 -12.67
N HIS A 8 0.44 9.52 -12.65
CA HIS A 8 1.71 8.82 -12.66
C HIS A 8 2.33 9.12 -11.28
N PHE A 9 1.78 8.56 -10.18
CA PHE A 9 2.20 8.92 -8.82
C PHE A 9 2.44 7.76 -7.83
N LEU A 10 3.69 7.60 -7.38
CA LEU A 10 4.06 6.88 -6.15
C LEU A 10 3.49 7.63 -4.94
N LEU A 11 2.89 6.94 -3.95
CA LEU A 11 2.13 7.49 -2.81
C LEU A 11 2.81 8.52 -1.86
N THR A 12 3.79 9.34 -2.29
CA THR A 12 4.61 10.19 -1.40
C THR A 12 4.87 11.63 -1.87
N ILE A 13 4.53 12.08 -3.09
CA ILE A 13 5.04 13.38 -3.60
C ILE A 13 4.02 14.22 -4.41
N ILE A 14 2.80 14.44 -3.92
CA ILE A 14 2.24 15.81 -4.08
C ILE A 14 2.82 16.65 -2.94
N CYS A 15 4.13 16.83 -2.99
CA CYS A 15 4.86 17.71 -2.08
C CYS A 15 5.73 18.59 -2.97
N ILE A 16 5.17 19.72 -3.37
CA ILE A 16 5.97 20.84 -3.85
C ILE A 16 6.84 21.22 -2.65
N GLN A 17 8.15 20.96 -2.77
CA GLN A 17 9.25 21.52 -1.97
C GLN A 17 8.85 22.09 -0.59
N GLU A 18 9.25 21.35 0.46
CA GLU A 18 9.15 21.67 1.90
C GLU A 18 7.98 21.03 2.66
N ALA A 19 8.12 19.76 3.00
CA ALA A 19 7.53 19.26 4.25
C ALA A 19 8.38 19.77 5.41
N ARG A 20 7.82 20.62 6.27
CA ARG A 20 8.44 21.02 7.54
C ARG A 20 7.86 20.16 8.66
N TYR A 21 8.74 19.60 9.48
CA TYR A 21 8.33 18.81 10.65
C TYR A 21 7.81 19.74 11.75
N LEU A 22 6.56 19.55 12.17
CA LEU A 22 5.99 20.32 13.28
C LEU A 22 6.51 19.78 14.62
N ARG A 23 7.21 20.63 15.39
CA ARG A 23 7.52 20.35 16.81
C ARG A 23 6.23 20.40 17.63
N GLY A 24 5.98 19.37 18.44
CA GLY A 24 4.99 19.45 19.51
C GLY A 24 4.07 18.24 19.67
N VAL A 25 4.61 17.03 19.76
CA VAL A 25 4.12 15.99 20.69
C VAL A 25 5.36 15.23 21.13
N THR A 26 5.60 15.12 22.44
CA THR A 26 6.56 14.18 23.02
C THR A 26 6.13 12.77 22.62
N ALA A 27 6.68 12.26 21.53
CA ALA A 27 6.54 10.88 21.12
C ALA A 27 7.47 10.05 22.01
N THR A 28 6.97 9.60 23.15
CA THR A 28 7.56 8.43 23.81
C THR A 28 7.30 7.23 22.89
N GLY A 29 8.25 6.93 22.01
CA GLY A 29 8.28 5.70 21.21
C GLY A 29 8.01 5.81 19.70
N ALA A 30 8.32 6.94 19.05
CA ALA A 30 8.34 6.98 17.58
C ALA A 30 9.60 6.29 17.06
N ALA A 31 9.46 5.27 16.18
CA ALA A 31 10.62 4.73 15.53
C ALA A 31 11.18 5.72 14.50
N ILE A 32 12.47 6.00 14.61
CA ILE A 32 13.17 6.92 13.72
C ILE A 32 13.81 6.07 12.63
N SER A 33 13.04 5.82 11.58
CA SER A 33 13.58 5.24 10.37
C SER A 33 14.29 6.30 9.55
N VAL A 34 15.56 6.09 9.20
CA VAL A 34 16.34 7.01 8.36
C VAL A 34 16.87 6.26 7.14
N THR A 35 16.95 6.95 6.01
CA THR A 35 17.50 6.38 4.75
C THR A 35 18.84 6.99 4.41
N THR A 36 19.74 6.25 3.76
CA THR A 36 21.05 6.80 3.36
C THR A 36 21.46 6.37 1.96
N GLN A 37 22.27 7.19 1.27
CA GLN A 37 22.95 6.87 0.01
C GLN A 37 24.47 7.03 0.14
N TYR A 38 25.16 6.04 0.71
CA TYR A 38 26.64 6.06 0.74
C TYR A 38 27.29 5.28 -0.39
N VAL A 39 28.34 5.87 -0.99
CA VAL A 39 29.35 5.17 -1.78
C VAL A 39 30.39 4.65 -0.79
N LEU A 40 30.40 3.35 -0.51
CA LEU A 40 31.53 2.74 0.18
C LEU A 40 32.73 2.68 -0.79
N GLN A 41 33.93 3.00 -0.30
CA GLN A 41 35.18 2.80 -1.06
C GLN A 41 35.18 1.37 -1.63
N LYS A 42 35.39 1.26 -2.96
CA LYS A 42 35.04 0.15 -3.88
C LYS A 42 33.68 0.25 -4.61
N GLY A 43 33.15 1.46 -4.78
CA GLY A 43 32.25 1.77 -5.90
C GLY A 43 30.84 1.16 -5.84
N ARG A 44 30.38 0.68 -4.69
CA ARG A 44 28.98 0.29 -4.47
C ARG A 44 28.26 1.37 -3.66
N LYS A 45 27.23 1.98 -4.27
CA LYS A 45 26.22 2.77 -3.55
C LYS A 45 25.38 1.79 -2.74
N VAL A 46 25.41 1.89 -1.42
CA VAL A 46 24.56 1.07 -0.55
C VAL A 46 23.38 1.93 -0.11
N GLN A 47 22.20 1.64 -0.64
CA GLN A 47 20.94 2.23 -0.19
C GLN A 47 20.41 1.39 0.98
N GLY A 48 20.12 2.01 2.11
CA GLY A 48 19.60 1.32 3.29
C GLY A 48 18.47 2.06 3.98
N VAL A 49 17.57 1.29 4.57
CA VAL A 49 16.56 1.75 5.51
C VAL A 49 17.01 1.28 6.89
N TYR A 50 17.09 2.20 7.84
CA TYR A 50 17.69 1.95 9.16
C TYR A 50 16.72 2.38 10.25
N ASP A 51 16.50 1.52 11.24
CA ASP A 51 15.76 1.85 12.45
C ASP A 51 16.73 2.25 13.56
N VAL A 52 16.87 3.55 13.80
CA VAL A 52 17.83 4.09 14.80
C VAL A 52 17.12 4.53 16.08
N THR A 53 15.92 4.01 16.36
CA THR A 53 15.08 4.43 17.49
C THR A 53 15.80 4.33 18.82
N ASP A 54 16.42 3.18 19.07
CA ASP A 54 17.16 2.92 20.31
C ASP A 54 18.48 3.71 20.36
N PHE A 55 19.00 4.11 19.20
CA PHE A 55 20.24 4.88 19.10
C PHE A 55 20.06 6.36 19.41
N VAL A 56 18.85 6.89 19.30
CA VAL A 56 18.57 8.33 19.46
C VAL A 56 18.98 8.85 20.83
N ALA A 57 18.70 8.09 21.89
CA ALA A 57 19.07 8.43 23.26
C ALA A 57 20.60 8.45 23.49
N MET A 58 21.35 7.71 22.67
CA MET A 58 22.82 7.58 22.77
C MET A 58 23.56 8.45 21.76
N HIS A 59 22.83 9.12 20.86
CA HIS A 59 23.44 9.87 19.77
C HIS A 59 24.25 11.07 20.31
N PRO A 60 25.55 11.21 19.96
CA PRO A 60 26.40 12.30 20.48
C PRO A 60 25.90 13.72 20.15
N GLY A 61 25.10 13.87 19.08
CA GLY A 61 24.47 15.13 18.71
C GLY A 61 23.14 15.42 19.42
N GLY A 62 22.74 14.57 20.38
CA GLY A 62 21.44 14.59 21.05
C GLY A 62 20.28 14.52 20.05
N ASP A 63 19.19 15.21 20.38
CA ASP A 63 17.95 15.27 19.59
C ASP A 63 18.10 15.76 18.15
N LYS A 64 19.27 16.28 17.75
CA LYS A 64 19.52 16.70 16.36
C LYS A 64 19.38 15.56 15.35
N ILE A 65 19.56 14.31 15.78
CA ILE A 65 19.32 13.13 14.92
C ILE A 65 17.86 13.05 14.45
N LEU A 66 16.91 13.57 15.24
CA LEU A 66 15.49 13.60 14.90
C LEU A 66 15.18 14.45 13.66
N LEU A 67 16.08 15.38 13.29
CA LEU A 67 15.92 16.16 12.07
C LEU A 67 15.96 15.29 10.81
N ALA A 68 16.59 14.11 10.89
CA ALA A 68 16.66 13.15 9.79
C ALA A 68 15.55 12.09 9.84
N ALA A 69 14.67 12.10 10.86
CA ALA A 69 13.63 11.09 11.02
C ALA A 69 12.69 11.04 9.80
N GLY A 70 12.52 9.85 9.22
CA GLY A 70 11.69 9.62 8.03
C GLY A 70 12.29 10.17 6.73
N ALA A 71 13.52 10.68 6.75
CA ALA A 71 14.18 11.30 5.60
C ALA A 71 15.53 10.63 5.28
N ALA A 72 16.23 11.16 4.29
CA ALA A 72 17.61 10.77 4.01
C ALA A 72 18.58 11.44 5.01
N VAL A 73 19.57 10.73 5.57
CA VAL A 73 20.65 11.36 6.37
C VAL A 73 21.63 12.16 5.52
N ASP A 74 21.71 11.88 4.21
CA ASP A 74 22.77 12.40 3.34
C ASP A 74 22.94 13.93 3.40
N PRO A 75 21.86 14.74 3.40
CA PRO A 75 21.96 16.19 3.56
C PRO A 75 22.56 16.60 4.90
N PHE A 76 22.28 15.86 5.97
CA PHE A 76 22.80 16.15 7.31
C PHE A 76 24.27 15.78 7.45
N TRP A 77 24.69 14.63 6.90
CA TRP A 77 26.10 14.22 6.91
C TRP A 77 26.96 15.06 5.96
N ALA A 78 26.36 15.71 4.96
CA ALA A 78 27.05 16.73 4.16
C ALA A 78 27.43 17.96 5.01
N LEU A 79 26.60 18.32 5.99
CA LEU A 79 26.85 19.42 6.94
C LEU A 79 27.74 18.98 8.11
N TYR A 80 27.62 17.72 8.54
CA TYR A 80 28.36 17.15 9.68
C TYR A 80 29.22 15.98 9.22
N SER A 81 30.38 16.29 8.67
CA SER A 81 31.32 15.31 8.09
C SER A 81 31.83 14.26 9.07
N GLN A 82 31.68 14.49 10.38
CA GLN A 82 32.03 13.56 11.46
C GLN A 82 31.29 12.22 11.36
N HIS A 83 30.18 12.15 10.62
CA HIS A 83 29.43 10.92 10.40
C HIS A 83 29.97 10.08 9.22
N LYS A 84 30.92 10.61 8.44
CA LYS A 84 31.50 9.91 7.27
C LYS A 84 32.69 9.01 7.63
N THR A 85 32.86 8.64 8.89
CA THR A 85 33.91 7.72 9.31
C THR A 85 33.44 6.28 9.18
N ALA A 86 34.40 5.34 9.07
CA ALA A 86 34.08 3.92 8.93
C ALA A 86 33.34 3.38 10.15
N GLU A 87 33.69 3.86 11.34
CA GLU A 87 33.10 3.46 12.62
C GLU A 87 31.63 3.88 12.70
N VAL A 88 31.28 5.08 12.26
CA VAL A 88 29.87 5.55 12.26
C VAL A 88 29.04 4.79 11.24
N LEU A 89 29.61 4.47 10.07
CA LEU A 89 28.96 3.64 9.07
C LEU A 89 28.72 2.21 9.57
N GLU A 90 29.66 1.65 10.33
CA GLU A 90 29.53 0.32 10.94
C GLU A 90 28.46 0.31 12.04
N ILE A 91 28.42 1.34 12.89
CA ILE A 91 27.34 1.54 13.87
C ILE A 91 25.99 1.61 13.16
N LEU A 92 25.87 2.45 12.13
CA LEU A 92 24.62 2.61 11.36
C LEU A 92 24.19 1.29 10.71
N GLU A 93 25.13 0.50 10.18
CA GLU A 93 24.83 -0.78 9.54
C GLU A 93 24.20 -1.79 10.51
N GLY A 94 24.55 -1.72 11.81
CA GLY A 94 23.90 -2.50 12.86
C GLY A 94 22.40 -2.23 13.04
N TYR A 95 21.92 -1.09 12.55
CA TYR A 95 20.52 -0.67 12.63
C TYR A 95 19.74 -0.89 11.32
N ARG A 96 20.32 -1.58 10.33
CA ARG A 96 19.66 -1.79 9.04
C ARG A 96 18.44 -2.70 9.16
N ILE A 97 17.29 -2.22 8.70
CA ILE A 97 16.05 -2.99 8.57
C ILE A 97 15.67 -3.32 7.12
N GLY A 98 16.33 -2.69 6.13
CA GLY A 98 16.04 -2.97 4.73
C GLY A 98 16.95 -2.28 3.72
N ARG A 99 16.56 -2.44 2.44
CA ARG A 99 17.15 -1.76 1.28
C ARG A 99 16.02 -1.20 0.43
N LEU A 100 16.22 0.00 -0.09
CA LEU A 100 15.38 0.52 -1.16
C LEU A 100 15.80 -0.18 -2.45
N ASP A 101 14.86 -0.78 -3.19
CA ASP A 101 15.12 -1.21 -4.57
C ASP A 101 14.92 0.00 -5.49
N ILE A 102 15.91 0.24 -6.35
CA ILE A 102 15.87 1.33 -7.32
C ILE A 102 14.84 1.07 -8.43
N LYS A 103 14.40 -0.18 -8.60
CA LYS A 103 13.33 -0.55 -9.53
C LYS A 103 11.96 -0.04 -9.08
N ASP A 104 11.74 0.05 -7.78
CA ASP A 104 10.47 0.47 -7.17
C ASP A 104 10.27 1.99 -7.22
N VAL A 105 11.28 2.74 -7.67
CA VAL A 105 11.23 4.20 -7.79
C VAL A 105 11.16 4.59 -9.27
N PRO A 106 10.00 5.08 -9.75
CA PRO A 106 9.87 5.60 -11.10
C PRO A 106 10.90 6.71 -11.36
N LYS A 107 11.67 6.57 -12.44
CA LYS A 107 12.64 7.59 -12.86
C LYS A 107 11.93 8.73 -13.59
N ILE A 108 11.29 9.60 -12.81
CA ILE A 108 10.52 10.73 -13.34
C ILE A 108 11.42 11.98 -13.37
N LYS A 109 11.54 12.60 -14.55
CA LYS A 109 12.08 13.95 -14.69
C LYS A 109 10.93 14.95 -14.53
N THR A 110 11.03 15.88 -13.58
CA THR A 110 9.95 16.83 -13.25
C THR A 110 9.45 17.62 -14.46
N ASN A 111 10.35 18.00 -15.38
CA ASN A 111 10.00 18.78 -16.56
C ASN A 111 9.17 17.99 -17.58
N ASP A 112 9.34 16.67 -17.60
CA ASP A 112 8.68 15.76 -18.53
C ASP A 112 7.37 15.21 -17.94
N HIS A 113 7.24 15.27 -16.61
CA HIS A 113 6.10 14.76 -15.89
C HIS A 113 4.82 15.58 -16.15
N ARG A 114 3.72 14.87 -16.37
CA ARG A 114 2.38 15.44 -16.57
C ARG A 114 1.38 14.71 -15.67
N LEU A 115 0.47 15.47 -15.11
CA LEU A 115 -0.75 14.97 -14.50
C LEU A 115 -1.83 14.92 -15.59
N THR A 116 -2.31 13.71 -15.88
CA THR A 116 -3.37 13.47 -16.86
C THR A 116 -4.69 13.23 -16.13
N ILE A 117 -5.72 13.98 -16.52
CA ILE A 117 -7.07 13.91 -15.95
C ILE A 117 -8.00 13.46 -17.06
N GLU A 118 -8.61 12.29 -16.91
CA GLU A 118 -9.63 11.81 -17.83
C GLU A 118 -11.02 12.03 -17.21
N THR A 119 -11.86 12.77 -17.92
CA THR A 119 -13.22 13.05 -17.48
C THR A 119 -14.19 12.00 -18.01
N LEU A 120 -15.36 11.87 -17.38
CA LEU A 120 -16.45 10.97 -17.79
C LEU A 120 -16.91 11.14 -19.24
N ASN A 121 -16.67 12.32 -19.82
CA ASN A 121 -17.07 12.64 -21.18
C ASN A 121 -15.94 12.38 -22.20
N GLY A 122 -14.87 11.68 -21.79
CA GLY A 122 -13.72 11.36 -22.63
C GLY A 122 -12.78 12.55 -22.91
N LYS A 123 -12.98 13.70 -22.25
CA LYS A 123 -12.05 14.82 -22.33
C LYS A 123 -10.85 14.54 -21.42
N THR A 124 -9.65 14.69 -21.98
CA THR A 124 -8.38 14.55 -21.27
C THR A 124 -7.72 15.91 -21.05
N ILE A 125 -7.14 16.13 -19.88
CA ILE A 125 -6.41 17.35 -19.53
C ILE A 125 -5.05 16.97 -18.98
N ASP A 126 -4.00 17.52 -19.59
CA ASP A 126 -2.62 17.29 -19.20
C ASP A 126 -2.02 18.55 -18.58
N LEU A 127 -1.58 18.45 -17.34
CA LEU A 127 -0.99 19.55 -16.58
C LEU A 127 0.46 19.23 -16.21
N SER A 128 1.39 20.11 -16.60
CA SER A 128 2.76 20.04 -16.09
C SER A 128 2.83 20.47 -14.63
N VAL A 129 3.89 20.05 -13.95
CA VAL A 129 4.17 20.47 -12.56
C VAL A 129 4.25 22.00 -12.45
N ASP A 130 4.82 22.67 -13.46
CA ASP A 130 4.88 24.13 -13.52
C ASP A 130 3.52 24.78 -13.70
N GLN A 131 2.64 24.18 -14.51
CA GLN A 131 1.26 24.66 -14.66
C GLN A 131 0.50 24.49 -13.34
N LEU A 132 0.67 23.37 -12.64
CA LEU A 132 0.06 23.16 -11.33
C LEU A 132 0.48 24.25 -10.33
N LYS A 133 1.78 24.54 -10.27
CA LYS A 133 2.34 25.57 -9.37
C LYS A 133 1.87 26.99 -9.68
N LYS A 134 1.73 27.34 -10.97
CA LYS A 134 1.43 28.71 -11.41
C LYS A 134 -0.07 28.98 -11.51
N LYS A 135 -0.86 27.99 -11.91
CA LYS A 135 -2.29 28.15 -12.21
C LYS A 135 -3.15 28.10 -10.95
N PHE A 136 -2.78 27.28 -9.99
CA PHE A 136 -3.60 27.03 -8.81
C PHE A 136 -2.98 27.61 -7.55
N LYS A 137 -3.84 28.00 -6.61
CA LYS A 137 -3.41 28.43 -5.29
C LYS A 137 -2.82 27.23 -4.53
N SER A 138 -1.67 27.45 -3.91
CA SER A 138 -1.06 26.46 -3.02
C SER A 138 -1.69 26.51 -1.63
N TYR A 139 -1.87 25.34 -1.02
CA TYR A 139 -2.38 25.17 0.33
C TYR A 139 -1.44 24.25 1.11
N THR A 140 -1.30 24.52 2.40
CA THR A 140 -0.50 23.70 3.32
C THR A 140 -1.42 23.13 4.39
N ILE A 141 -1.33 21.82 4.63
CA ILE A 141 -2.09 21.11 5.68
C ILE A 141 -1.14 20.22 6.50
N GLY A 142 -1.26 20.26 7.82
CA GLY A 142 -0.66 19.24 8.68
C GLY A 142 -1.52 17.98 8.63
N SER A 143 -0.95 16.84 8.26
CA SER A 143 -1.69 15.56 8.25
C SER A 143 -0.79 14.40 8.61
N VAL A 144 -1.38 13.49 9.39
CA VAL A 144 -0.81 12.18 9.69
C VAL A 144 -1.16 11.23 8.54
N ILE A 145 -0.18 10.47 8.07
CA ILE A 145 -0.39 9.33 7.18
C ILE A 145 0.02 8.07 7.95
N GLN A 146 -0.91 7.12 8.04
CA GLN A 146 -0.69 5.83 8.67
C GLN A 146 -0.84 4.74 7.61
N CYS A 147 0.13 3.83 7.54
CA CYS A 147 -0.01 2.63 6.73
C CYS A 147 -1.13 1.75 7.33
N ALA A 148 -1.99 1.19 6.49
CA ALA A 148 -2.96 0.18 6.94
C ALA A 148 -2.30 -1.03 7.64
N GLY A 149 -1.01 -1.25 7.36
CA GLY A 149 -0.18 -2.26 8.00
C GLY A 149 0.48 -1.85 9.31
N ASN A 150 0.22 -0.66 9.87
CA ASN A 150 0.83 -0.28 11.14
C ASN A 150 0.48 -1.30 12.23
N ARG A 151 1.47 -1.71 13.03
CA ARG A 151 1.36 -2.81 14.01
C ARG A 151 1.04 -4.19 13.44
N ARG A 152 1.32 -4.44 12.16
CA ARG A 152 1.13 -5.78 11.56
C ARG A 152 1.95 -6.86 12.28
N ALA A 153 3.15 -6.54 12.79
CA ALA A 153 3.98 -7.48 13.52
C ALA A 153 3.25 -8.10 14.73
N ASP A 154 2.42 -7.32 15.43
CA ASP A 154 1.64 -7.79 16.58
C ASP A 154 0.66 -8.90 16.18
N MET A 155 0.23 -8.99 14.92
CA MET A 155 -0.71 -10.03 14.49
C MET A 155 -0.08 -11.43 14.47
N ASN A 156 1.24 -11.51 14.27
CA ASN A 156 1.97 -12.79 14.21
C ASN A 156 1.93 -13.58 15.53
N GLN A 157 1.63 -12.93 16.66
CA GLN A 157 1.42 -13.64 17.94
C GLN A 157 0.17 -14.55 17.91
N TYR A 158 -0.76 -14.30 16.99
CA TYR A 158 -2.01 -15.05 16.83
C TYR A 158 -1.97 -15.96 15.61
N LYS A 159 -1.58 -15.42 14.45
CA LYS A 159 -1.43 -16.15 13.19
C LYS A 159 -0.49 -15.38 12.27
N LYS A 160 0.34 -16.08 11.52
CA LYS A 160 1.26 -15.48 10.57
C LYS A 160 0.49 -14.68 9.50
N VAL A 161 0.95 -13.46 9.22
CA VAL A 161 0.32 -12.54 8.24
C VAL A 161 1.28 -12.16 7.12
N GLN A 162 0.74 -11.76 5.96
CA GLN A 162 1.55 -11.32 4.82
C GLN A 162 1.74 -9.79 4.79
N GLY A 163 2.88 -9.38 4.25
CA GLY A 163 3.26 -7.98 4.08
C GLY A 163 4.42 -7.58 4.98
N LEU A 164 4.82 -6.32 4.87
CA LEU A 164 5.91 -5.76 5.68
C LEU A 164 5.56 -5.85 7.17
N MET A 165 6.50 -6.37 7.96
CA MET A 165 6.33 -6.61 9.40
C MET A 165 6.55 -5.31 10.18
N TRP A 166 5.64 -4.36 9.96
CA TRP A 166 5.67 -3.09 10.66
C TRP A 166 5.33 -3.28 12.13
N GLU A 167 6.18 -2.72 12.99
CA GLU A 167 5.86 -2.47 14.39
C GLU A 167 4.92 -1.25 14.51
N GLY A 168 4.89 -0.57 15.66
CA GLY A 168 3.96 0.55 15.95
C GLY A 168 4.21 1.85 15.21
N THR A 169 5.05 1.86 14.18
CA THR A 169 5.74 3.06 13.70
C THR A 169 5.61 3.28 12.20
N ALA A 170 4.75 2.51 11.51
CA ALA A 170 4.35 2.81 10.15
C ALA A 170 3.29 3.92 10.10
N ILE A 171 3.62 5.06 10.72
CA ILE A 171 2.80 6.25 10.88
C ILE A 171 3.72 7.48 10.98
N SER A 172 3.41 8.53 10.24
CA SER A 172 4.20 9.77 10.24
C SER A 172 3.30 10.99 10.11
N ASN A 173 3.72 12.11 10.70
CA ASN A 173 3.04 13.41 10.57
C ASN A 173 3.92 14.39 9.80
N ALA A 174 3.33 15.12 8.86
CA ALA A 174 4.04 16.13 8.07
C ALA A 174 3.11 17.28 7.69
N GLU A 175 3.71 18.43 7.36
CA GLU A 175 3.04 19.47 6.58
C GLU A 175 3.11 19.12 5.09
N TRP A 176 1.96 19.07 4.44
CA TRP A 176 1.80 18.76 3.02
C TRP A 176 1.42 20.03 2.29
N THR A 177 2.21 20.40 1.27
CA THR A 177 1.96 21.60 0.45
C THR A 177 1.67 21.20 -1.00
N GLY A 178 0.53 21.65 -1.51
CA GLY A 178 0.09 21.33 -2.86
C GLY A 178 -1.17 22.07 -3.31
N VAL A 179 -1.73 21.60 -4.42
CA VAL A 179 -2.97 22.11 -5.00
C VAL A 179 -4.13 21.25 -4.52
N ARG A 180 -5.28 21.85 -4.24
CA ARG A 180 -6.49 21.10 -3.87
C ARG A 180 -7.02 20.33 -5.07
N LEU A 181 -7.34 19.06 -4.86
CA LEU A 181 -7.97 18.22 -5.88
C LEU A 181 -9.27 18.83 -6.42
N CYS A 182 -10.10 19.42 -5.55
CA CYS A 182 -11.35 20.05 -5.97
C CYS A 182 -11.14 21.18 -6.99
N ASP A 183 -10.06 21.96 -6.85
CA ASP A 183 -9.77 23.08 -7.75
C ASP A 183 -9.32 22.55 -9.12
N ILE A 184 -8.57 21.45 -9.15
CA ILE A 184 -8.15 20.76 -10.38
C ILE A 184 -9.36 20.16 -11.10
N LEU A 185 -10.26 19.49 -10.37
CA LEU A 185 -11.47 18.90 -10.94
C LEU A 185 -12.44 19.97 -11.45
N ALA A 186 -12.64 21.06 -10.71
CA ALA A 186 -13.46 22.17 -11.14
C ALA A 186 -12.90 22.83 -12.42
N ASP A 187 -11.59 23.03 -12.50
CA ASP A 187 -10.92 23.51 -13.71
C ASP A 187 -11.04 22.54 -14.89
N ALA A 188 -11.16 21.24 -14.61
CA ALA A 188 -11.45 20.24 -15.63
C ALA A 188 -12.87 20.33 -16.21
N GLY A 189 -13.76 21.11 -15.57
CA GLY A 189 -15.17 21.23 -15.89
C GLY A 189 -16.04 20.19 -15.16
N ILE A 190 -15.53 19.59 -14.09
CA ILE A 190 -16.26 18.64 -13.26
C ILE A 190 -16.96 19.41 -12.14
N ASP A 191 -18.27 19.24 -12.02
CA ASP A 191 -19.01 19.69 -10.83
C ASP A 191 -18.70 18.73 -9.67
N VAL A 192 -17.84 19.16 -8.75
CA VAL A 192 -17.40 18.36 -7.59
C VAL A 192 -18.52 18.07 -6.59
N PHE A 193 -19.70 18.69 -6.75
CA PHE A 193 -20.89 18.44 -5.93
C PHE A 193 -21.95 17.63 -6.68
N ASP A 194 -21.68 17.14 -7.89
CA ASP A 194 -22.60 16.24 -8.59
C ASP A 194 -22.69 14.89 -7.87
N ASP A 195 -23.86 14.60 -7.31
CA ASP A 195 -24.17 13.35 -6.61
C ASP A 195 -23.94 12.10 -7.46
N LYS A 196 -23.86 12.20 -8.80
CA LYS A 196 -23.56 11.05 -9.67
C LYS A 196 -22.09 10.63 -9.61
N ILE A 197 -21.20 11.53 -9.21
CA ILE A 197 -19.77 11.28 -9.05
C ILE A 197 -19.55 10.66 -7.68
N LYS A 198 -19.16 9.39 -7.66
CA LYS A 198 -18.98 8.61 -6.41
C LYS A 198 -17.52 8.35 -6.08
N HIS A 199 -16.66 8.32 -7.10
CA HIS A 199 -15.27 7.95 -6.96
C HIS A 199 -14.39 8.79 -7.87
N VAL A 200 -13.20 9.08 -7.37
CA VAL A 200 -12.06 9.58 -8.13
C VAL A 200 -10.98 8.50 -8.05
N HIS A 201 -10.60 7.93 -9.19
CA HIS A 201 -9.51 6.95 -9.25
C HIS A 201 -8.16 7.64 -9.36
N PHE A 202 -7.12 7.08 -8.74
CA PHE A 202 -5.75 7.57 -8.82
C PHE A 202 -4.84 6.43 -9.28
N GLU A 203 -3.93 6.69 -10.20
CA GLU A 203 -2.97 5.69 -10.72
C GLU A 203 -1.51 6.08 -10.47
N GLY A 204 -0.66 5.08 -10.30
CA GLY A 204 0.77 5.28 -10.01
C GLY A 204 1.61 5.44 -11.26
N ALA A 205 2.83 5.99 -11.12
CA ALA A 205 3.86 5.87 -12.17
C ALA A 205 4.67 4.57 -11.99
N ASP A 206 4.60 4.03 -10.79
CA ASP A 206 5.07 2.73 -10.42
C ASP A 206 4.20 1.69 -11.12
N VAL A 207 4.91 0.80 -11.81
CA VAL A 207 4.35 -0.45 -12.31
C VAL A 207 4.71 -1.51 -11.29
N ASP A 208 3.80 -2.44 -11.03
CA ASP A 208 4.13 -3.61 -10.21
C ASP A 208 5.30 -4.34 -10.89
N PRO A 209 6.47 -4.45 -10.24
CA PRO A 209 7.64 -5.07 -10.86
C PRO A 209 7.49 -6.60 -11.02
N THR A 210 6.35 -7.17 -10.64
CA THR A 210 6.09 -8.61 -10.70
C THR A 210 5.40 -9.07 -11.98
N ASP A 211 6.12 -8.93 -13.09
CA ASP A 211 5.75 -9.59 -14.35
C ASP A 211 6.19 -11.08 -14.29
N ASP A 212 5.54 -11.86 -13.41
CA ASP A 212 5.69 -13.33 -13.32
C ASP A 212 4.30 -13.97 -13.37
N GLY A 213 4.14 -15.02 -14.18
CA GLY A 213 2.87 -15.66 -14.55
C GLY A 213 1.74 -15.63 -13.51
N PHE A 214 0.59 -15.11 -13.96
CA PHE A 214 -0.67 -15.10 -13.22
C PHE A 214 -1.58 -16.23 -13.69
N VAL A 215 -2.46 -16.67 -12.79
CA VAL A 215 -3.61 -17.50 -13.14
C VAL A 215 -4.90 -16.71 -12.92
N GLU A 216 -5.76 -16.67 -13.94
CA GLU A 216 -7.13 -16.15 -13.79
C GLU A 216 -7.98 -17.20 -13.08
N ILE A 217 -8.63 -16.77 -12.00
CA ILE A 217 -9.48 -17.60 -11.17
C ILE A 217 -10.88 -17.01 -11.21
N SER A 218 -11.87 -17.86 -11.41
CA SER A 218 -13.27 -17.49 -11.31
C SER A 218 -14.04 -18.48 -10.46
N GLY A 219 -15.11 -18.00 -9.83
CA GLY A 219 -15.95 -18.83 -8.98
C GLY A 219 -17.21 -18.11 -8.50
N TYR A 220 -17.83 -18.69 -7.48
CA TYR A 220 -19.02 -18.14 -6.85
C TYR A 220 -18.93 -18.19 -5.33
N ALA A 221 -19.66 -17.31 -4.66
CA ALA A 221 -19.89 -17.32 -3.22
C ALA A 221 -21.36 -16.99 -2.92
N TRP A 222 -21.88 -17.52 -1.81
CA TRP A 222 -23.26 -17.31 -1.40
C TRP A 222 -23.43 -17.49 0.11
N SER A 223 -24.33 -16.73 0.73
CA SER A 223 -24.78 -16.93 2.10
C SER A 223 -26.30 -16.96 2.17
N GLY A 224 -26.83 -17.75 3.09
CA GLY A 224 -28.27 -17.91 3.28
C GLY A 224 -28.95 -16.69 3.89
N GLY A 225 -30.29 -16.72 3.91
CA GLY A 225 -31.09 -15.70 4.60
C GLY A 225 -31.00 -14.29 3.99
N GLY A 226 -30.70 -14.19 2.69
CA GLY A 226 -30.60 -12.90 1.98
C GLY A 226 -29.34 -12.11 2.31
N ARG A 227 -28.37 -12.68 3.02
CA ARG A 227 -27.12 -12.00 3.38
C ARG A 227 -26.16 -11.95 2.20
N GLY A 228 -25.92 -10.73 1.73
CA GLY A 228 -24.94 -10.46 0.68
C GLY A 228 -23.52 -10.85 1.06
N ILE A 229 -22.74 -11.25 0.06
CA ILE A 229 -21.29 -11.40 0.20
C ILE A 229 -20.65 -10.02 0.12
N ILE A 230 -19.78 -9.68 1.08
CA ILE A 230 -19.07 -8.40 1.14
C ILE A 230 -17.59 -8.52 0.80
N ARG A 231 -17.05 -9.75 0.82
CA ARG A 231 -15.66 -10.01 0.50
C ARG A 231 -15.46 -11.45 0.09
N ILE A 232 -14.66 -11.66 -0.94
CA ILE A 232 -14.16 -12.97 -1.36
C ILE A 232 -12.65 -12.84 -1.45
N GLU A 233 -11.95 -13.83 -0.89
CA GLU A 233 -10.50 -13.85 -0.77
C GLU A 233 -9.95 -15.16 -1.31
N ILE A 234 -8.84 -15.07 -2.05
CA ILE A 234 -8.13 -16.20 -2.63
C ILE A 234 -6.71 -16.28 -2.08
N SER A 235 -6.25 -17.50 -1.81
CA SER A 235 -4.88 -17.81 -1.42
C SER A 235 -4.25 -18.80 -2.41
N ALA A 236 -2.98 -18.59 -2.74
CA ALA A 236 -2.15 -19.53 -3.51
C ALA A 236 -1.07 -20.23 -2.65
N ASP A 237 -1.05 -19.99 -1.34
CA ASP A 237 -0.02 -20.46 -0.42
C ASP A 237 -0.62 -21.18 0.80
N ASN A 238 -1.65 -21.99 0.54
CA ASN A 238 -2.35 -22.83 1.51
C ASN A 238 -3.06 -22.06 2.64
N GLY A 239 -3.57 -20.87 2.36
CA GLY A 239 -4.32 -20.05 3.32
C GLY A 239 -3.42 -19.21 4.22
N GLU A 240 -2.13 -19.20 3.90
CA GLU A 240 -1.13 -18.20 4.27
C GLU A 240 -1.73 -16.80 4.24
N THR A 241 -2.09 -16.47 3.01
CA THR A 241 -2.17 -15.10 2.58
C THR A 241 -3.24 -14.96 1.51
N TRP A 242 -3.80 -13.75 1.42
CA TRP A 242 -5.12 -13.59 0.84
C TRP A 242 -5.19 -12.35 -0.05
N HIS A 243 -5.74 -12.54 -1.24
CA HIS A 243 -5.99 -11.51 -2.23
C HIS A 243 -7.50 -11.32 -2.38
N SER A 244 -7.98 -10.08 -2.28
CA SER A 244 -9.39 -9.78 -2.51
C SER A 244 -9.74 -9.93 -3.99
N CYS A 245 -10.94 -10.42 -4.27
CA CYS A 245 -11.42 -10.62 -5.64
C CYS A 245 -12.29 -9.46 -6.14
N GLU A 246 -12.35 -9.30 -7.46
CA GLU A 246 -13.42 -8.56 -8.10
C GLU A 246 -14.72 -9.36 -7.97
N MET A 247 -15.80 -8.69 -7.55
CA MET A 247 -17.11 -9.32 -7.31
C MET A 247 -18.15 -8.78 -8.28
N GLU A 248 -18.91 -9.69 -8.87
CA GLU A 248 -20.07 -9.38 -9.70
C GLU A 248 -21.35 -9.87 -9.00
N GLN A 249 -22.26 -8.91 -8.74
CA GLN A 249 -23.53 -9.14 -8.07
C GLN A 249 -24.71 -8.76 -8.97
N GLU A 250 -25.80 -9.52 -8.89
CA GLU A 250 -27.04 -9.20 -9.62
C GLU A 250 -27.58 -7.83 -9.16
N LYS A 251 -27.69 -6.91 -10.11
CA LYS A 251 -28.03 -5.50 -9.88
C LYS A 251 -29.43 -5.28 -9.32
N ARG A 252 -30.33 -6.23 -9.51
CA ARG A 252 -31.72 -6.16 -9.02
C ARG A 252 -31.88 -6.50 -7.54
N GLN A 253 -30.86 -7.09 -6.91
CA GLN A 253 -30.94 -7.44 -5.49
C GLN A 253 -30.64 -6.23 -4.62
N ASP A 254 -31.46 -6.00 -3.61
CA ASP A 254 -31.21 -4.94 -2.61
C ASP A 254 -30.33 -5.44 -1.46
N LEU A 255 -29.96 -4.50 -0.57
CA LEU A 255 -29.08 -4.74 0.56
C LEU A 255 -29.68 -5.59 1.69
N GLU A 256 -30.90 -6.08 1.58
CA GLU A 256 -31.53 -6.97 2.56
C GLU A 256 -31.93 -8.31 1.93
N HIS A 257 -32.04 -8.37 0.59
CA HIS A 257 -32.55 -9.51 -0.16
C HIS A 257 -31.55 -10.03 -1.22
N MET A 258 -30.34 -10.41 -0.80
CA MET A 258 -29.33 -11.01 -1.69
C MET A 258 -29.41 -12.54 -1.68
N TYR A 259 -30.36 -13.09 -2.43
CA TYR A 259 -30.62 -14.51 -2.54
C TYR A 259 -29.81 -15.23 -3.63
N ALA A 260 -29.36 -14.53 -4.67
CA ALA A 260 -28.49 -15.06 -5.71
C ALA A 260 -27.02 -15.03 -5.28
N TRP A 261 -26.22 -15.91 -5.88
CA TRP A 261 -24.78 -15.93 -5.66
C TRP A 261 -24.11 -14.62 -6.09
N THR A 262 -22.91 -14.40 -5.55
CA THR A 262 -21.94 -13.42 -6.06
C THR A 262 -20.91 -14.17 -6.87
N LEU A 263 -20.74 -13.82 -8.13
CA LEU A 263 -19.63 -14.33 -8.95
C LEU A 263 -18.38 -13.53 -8.62
N PHE A 264 -17.21 -14.15 -8.80
CA PHE A 264 -15.95 -13.45 -8.59
C PHE A 264 -14.90 -13.83 -9.61
N LYS A 265 -13.96 -12.91 -9.79
CA LYS A 265 -12.74 -13.08 -10.55
C LYS A 265 -11.53 -12.57 -9.78
N ALA A 266 -10.39 -13.20 -9.97
CA ALA A 266 -9.12 -12.74 -9.45
C ALA A 266 -7.98 -13.19 -10.35
N GLU A 267 -6.96 -12.36 -10.47
CA GLU A 267 -5.66 -12.79 -10.97
C GLU A 267 -4.75 -13.03 -9.79
N VAL A 268 -4.20 -14.23 -9.70
CA VAL A 268 -3.31 -14.61 -8.59
C VAL A 268 -1.97 -15.03 -9.15
N LYS A 269 -0.92 -14.45 -8.56
CA LYS A 269 0.45 -14.74 -8.92
C LYS A 269 0.79 -16.20 -8.59
N ILE A 270 1.37 -16.91 -9.54
CA ILE A 270 1.85 -18.28 -9.31
C ILE A 270 3.06 -18.20 -8.36
N PRO A 271 3.10 -18.97 -7.26
CA PRO A 271 4.26 -18.99 -6.38
C PRO A 271 5.53 -19.42 -7.15
N PRO A 272 6.69 -18.79 -6.91
CA PRO A 272 7.90 -19.12 -7.65
C PRO A 272 8.40 -20.54 -7.30
N ASN A 273 8.92 -21.26 -8.29
CA ASN A 273 9.54 -22.58 -8.14
C ASN A 273 8.63 -23.69 -7.57
N VAL A 274 7.31 -23.59 -7.74
CA VAL A 274 6.38 -24.66 -7.36
C VAL A 274 5.96 -25.48 -8.58
N LYS A 275 5.89 -26.80 -8.41
CA LYS A 275 5.31 -27.72 -9.42
C LYS A 275 3.81 -27.93 -9.20
N GLU A 276 3.36 -27.78 -7.96
CA GLU A 276 1.97 -27.92 -7.56
C GLU A 276 1.69 -26.98 -6.38
N PHE A 277 0.50 -26.39 -6.34
CA PHE A 277 0.01 -25.59 -5.22
C PHE A 277 -1.52 -25.64 -5.16
N ASN A 278 -2.11 -25.21 -4.05
CA ASN A 278 -3.57 -25.12 -3.92
C ASN A 278 -4.04 -23.67 -4.06
N ILE A 279 -5.07 -23.47 -4.87
CA ILE A 279 -5.91 -22.29 -4.79
C ILE A 279 -6.98 -22.53 -3.73
N ILE A 280 -7.06 -21.62 -2.76
CA ILE A 280 -8.03 -21.66 -1.67
C ILE A 280 -8.95 -20.45 -1.75
N ALA A 281 -10.26 -20.66 -1.67
CA ALA A 281 -11.26 -19.60 -1.65
C ALA A 281 -12.03 -19.55 -0.33
N LYS A 282 -12.28 -18.33 0.16
CA LYS A 282 -13.22 -18.07 1.27
C LYS A 282 -14.02 -16.79 1.04
N ALA A 283 -15.23 -16.74 1.60
CA ALA A 283 -16.09 -15.57 1.56
C ALA A 283 -16.47 -15.06 2.96
N VAL A 284 -16.88 -13.79 3.01
CA VAL A 284 -17.44 -13.10 4.18
C VAL A 284 -18.79 -12.52 3.80
N ASP A 285 -19.82 -12.79 4.60
CA ASP A 285 -21.15 -12.20 4.40
C ASP A 285 -21.34 -10.88 5.17
N ARG A 286 -22.46 -10.18 4.91
CA ARG A 286 -22.80 -8.90 5.59
C ARG A 286 -22.92 -8.99 7.11
N SER A 287 -23.14 -10.18 7.66
CA SER A 287 -23.16 -10.41 9.10
C SER A 287 -21.79 -10.83 9.63
N TYR A 288 -20.74 -10.70 8.81
CA TYR A 288 -19.38 -11.10 9.10
C TYR A 288 -19.21 -12.59 9.43
N ASN A 289 -20.16 -13.44 8.99
CA ASN A 289 -19.93 -14.88 9.05
C ASN A 289 -18.83 -15.27 8.06
N THR A 290 -18.03 -16.24 8.45
CA THR A 290 -16.94 -16.77 7.64
C THR A 290 -16.98 -18.30 7.60
N GLN A 291 -16.30 -18.86 6.61
CA GLN A 291 -16.14 -20.30 6.46
C GLN A 291 -15.03 -20.83 7.37
N PRO A 292 -15.19 -22.03 7.98
CA PRO A 292 -14.12 -22.65 8.75
C PRO A 292 -12.96 -23.08 7.86
N GLU A 293 -11.75 -23.11 8.41
CA GLU A 293 -10.54 -23.44 7.68
C GLU A 293 -10.55 -24.90 7.16
N THR A 294 -11.01 -25.83 7.99
CA THR A 294 -11.05 -27.26 7.66
C THR A 294 -12.40 -27.88 8.03
N ALA A 295 -12.66 -29.06 7.47
CA ALA A 295 -13.87 -29.83 7.76
C ALA A 295 -13.85 -30.51 9.14
N SER A 296 -12.72 -30.52 9.85
CA SER A 296 -12.56 -31.31 11.09
C SER A 296 -13.54 -30.88 12.19
N GLY A 297 -13.78 -29.57 12.32
CA GLY A 297 -14.70 -29.00 13.30
C GLY A 297 -16.18 -29.01 12.89
N ILE A 298 -16.50 -29.34 11.63
CA ILE A 298 -17.87 -29.34 11.09
C ILE A 298 -18.32 -30.72 10.59
N TRP A 299 -17.49 -31.75 10.79
CA TRP A 299 -17.82 -33.10 10.39
C TRP A 299 -19.09 -33.58 11.09
N ASN A 300 -19.93 -34.27 10.34
CA ASN A 300 -21.12 -34.93 10.87
C ASN A 300 -21.39 -36.21 10.07
N VAL A 301 -22.09 -37.15 10.69
CA VAL A 301 -22.37 -38.49 10.12
C VAL A 301 -23.06 -38.45 8.76
N ARG A 302 -23.77 -37.36 8.43
CA ARG A 302 -24.47 -37.19 7.16
C ARG A 302 -23.70 -36.37 6.12
N GLY A 303 -22.54 -35.81 6.48
CA GLY A 303 -21.74 -34.95 5.59
C GLY A 303 -22.44 -33.66 5.14
N LEU A 304 -23.41 -33.17 5.92
CA LEU A 304 -24.18 -31.96 5.59
C LEU A 304 -23.43 -30.68 6.00
N ILE A 305 -23.80 -29.54 5.42
CA ILE A 305 -23.27 -28.22 5.79
C ILE A 305 -21.73 -28.18 5.65
N HIS A 306 -21.20 -28.80 4.59
CA HIS A 306 -19.78 -28.72 4.29
C HIS A 306 -19.46 -27.37 3.66
N ASN A 307 -19.08 -26.41 4.49
CA ASN A 307 -18.76 -25.05 4.09
C ASN A 307 -17.31 -24.64 4.40
N ALA A 308 -16.41 -25.60 4.66
CA ALA A 308 -14.99 -25.31 4.85
C ALA A 308 -14.37 -24.68 3.59
N TRP A 309 -13.21 -24.02 3.73
CA TRP A 309 -12.54 -23.41 2.58
C TRP A 309 -12.33 -24.43 1.45
N HIS A 310 -12.76 -24.06 0.25
CA HIS A 310 -12.59 -24.91 -0.92
C HIS A 310 -11.15 -24.84 -1.40
N ARG A 311 -10.56 -25.98 -1.76
CA ARG A 311 -9.15 -26.11 -2.17
C ARG A 311 -9.10 -26.80 -3.52
N VAL A 312 -8.47 -26.14 -4.49
CA VAL A 312 -8.30 -26.66 -5.85
C VAL A 312 -6.81 -26.84 -6.11
N PRO A 313 -6.33 -28.09 -6.31
CA PRO A 313 -4.93 -28.32 -6.65
C PRO A 313 -4.65 -27.85 -8.09
N ILE A 314 -3.56 -27.12 -8.26
CA ILE A 314 -3.07 -26.60 -9.53
C ILE A 314 -1.69 -27.19 -9.78
N ILE A 315 -1.52 -27.81 -10.95
CA ILE A 315 -0.23 -28.34 -11.41
C ILE A 315 0.37 -27.34 -12.41
N VAL A 316 1.55 -26.83 -12.09
CA VAL A 316 2.32 -25.94 -12.97
C VAL A 316 3.09 -26.82 -13.96
N ARG A 317 2.85 -26.59 -15.25
CA ARG A 317 3.58 -27.28 -16.34
C ARG A 317 4.69 -26.36 -16.84
N ASP A 318 5.82 -26.98 -17.17
CA ASP A 318 6.96 -26.31 -17.82
C ASP A 318 6.61 -25.79 -19.23
#